data_AF-A0A542ZDE9-F1
#
_entry.id   AF-A0A542ZDE9-F1
#
_cell.length_a   1.000
_cell.length_b   1.000
_cell.length_c   1.000
_cell.angle_alpha   90.00
_cell.angle_beta   90.00
_cell.angle_gamma   90.00
#
_symmetry.space_group_name_H-M   'P 1'
#
loop_
_entity.id
_entity.type
_entity.pdbx_description
1 polymer ?
#
loop_
_entity_poly.entity_id
_entity_poly.type
_entity_poly.pdbx_seq_one_letter_code
_entity_poly.pdbx_strand_id
1 'polypeptide(L)'
;MAGQKPGDGLQRIDRDAPIFVISVAAHLAGMHPQTLRTYDRMGLVSPRRARGRGRRYSPRDVAKLRLVQRLSKDEGVNLEGIRRILQMQEQIDELREEVETLQEELDHARDQAVPSDPGVRFFTVGEDGVRIARWRQERRLRKRPPELPG
;
A
#
# COMPACT_ATOMS: atom_id res chain seq x y z
N MET A 1 14.92 -11.97 -37.13
CA MET A 1 13.46 -11.69 -37.06
C MET A 1 13.02 -11.83 -35.62
N ALA A 2 13.24 -10.80 -34.79
CA ALA A 2 12.81 -10.79 -33.39
C ALA A 2 11.44 -10.12 -33.31
N GLY A 3 10.44 -10.85 -32.81
CA GLY A 3 9.08 -10.37 -32.65
C GLY A 3 9.02 -9.24 -31.62
N GLN A 4 8.75 -8.03 -32.12
CA GLN A 4 8.23 -6.93 -31.32
C GLN A 4 6.90 -7.38 -30.72
N LYS A 5 6.78 -7.46 -29.40
CA LYS A 5 5.49 -7.57 -28.72
C LYS A 5 4.80 -6.19 -28.79
N PRO A 6 3.63 -6.04 -29.44
CA PRO A 6 2.83 -4.84 -29.31
C PRO A 6 1.80 -5.05 -28.20
N GLY A 7 1.76 -4.14 -27.22
CA GLY A 7 0.61 -4.02 -26.31
C GLY A 7 0.89 -4.17 -24.83
N ASP A 8 1.79 -3.36 -24.27
CA ASP A 8 1.78 -3.02 -22.84
C ASP A 8 1.66 -1.50 -22.65
N GLY A 9 0.73 -0.91 -23.42
CA GLY A 9 0.57 0.55 -23.57
C GLY A 9 -0.64 1.14 -22.83
N LEU A 10 -1.42 0.33 -22.12
CA LEU A 10 -2.44 0.85 -21.20
C LEU A 10 -1.73 1.20 -19.90
N GLN A 11 -1.09 2.37 -19.91
CA GLN A 11 -0.57 3.04 -18.72
C GLN A 11 -1.57 2.83 -17.58
N ARG A 12 -1.15 2.10 -16.54
CA ARG A 12 -1.89 1.93 -15.29
C ARG A 12 -2.22 3.33 -14.81
N ILE A 13 -3.46 3.78 -15.03
CA ILE A 13 -3.88 5.15 -14.73
C ILE A 13 -3.54 5.39 -13.26
N ASP A 14 -2.63 6.33 -13.02
CA ASP A 14 -2.28 6.75 -11.68
C ASP A 14 -3.57 7.19 -10.99
N ARG A 15 -3.92 6.47 -9.92
CA ARG A 15 -5.20 6.64 -9.22
C ARG A 15 -5.26 7.96 -8.46
N ASP A 16 -4.12 8.59 -8.23
CA ASP A 16 -3.99 9.87 -7.53
C ASP A 16 -3.79 11.04 -8.50
N ALA A 17 -3.61 10.77 -9.80
CA ALA A 17 -3.50 11.81 -10.81
C ALA A 17 -4.81 12.62 -10.93
N PRO A 18 -4.79 13.94 -10.66
CA PRO A 18 -5.99 14.77 -10.67
C PRO A 18 -6.33 15.18 -12.10
N ILE A 19 -7.05 14.30 -12.81
CA ILE A 19 -7.34 14.44 -14.24
C ILE A 19 -8.80 14.83 -14.53
N PHE A 20 -9.74 14.61 -13.61
CA PHE A 20 -11.16 14.84 -13.83
C PHE A 20 -11.60 16.23 -13.37
N VAL A 21 -12.32 16.96 -14.22
CA VAL A 21 -13.03 18.17 -13.82
C VAL A 21 -14.29 17.84 -13.03
N ILE A 22 -14.85 18.81 -12.30
CA ILE A 22 -16.00 18.60 -11.42
C ILE A 22 -17.22 17.97 -12.12
N SER A 23 -17.49 18.34 -13.38
CA SER A 23 -18.62 17.78 -14.15
C SER A 23 -18.41 16.29 -14.43
N VAL A 24 -17.21 15.91 -14.86
CA VAL A 24 -16.85 14.52 -15.13
C VAL A 24 -16.86 13.71 -13.84
N ALA A 25 -16.27 14.24 -12.77
CA ALA A 25 -16.27 13.58 -11.46
C ALA A 25 -17.71 13.36 -10.93
N ALA A 26 -18.59 14.35 -11.08
CA ALA A 26 -19.98 14.24 -10.65
C ALA A 26 -20.75 13.18 -11.46
N HIS A 27 -20.55 13.16 -12.79
CA HIS A 27 -21.13 12.14 -13.65
C HIS A 27 -20.64 10.73 -13.27
N LEU A 28 -19.32 10.56 -13.11
CA LEU A 28 -18.73 9.28 -12.71
C LEU A 28 -19.22 8.84 -11.32
N ALA A 29 -19.40 9.76 -10.39
CA ALA A 29 -19.88 9.47 -9.04
C ALA A 29 -21.42 9.42 -8.92
N GLY A 30 -22.16 9.54 -10.04
CA GLY A 30 -23.62 9.44 -10.05
C GLY A 30 -24.31 10.54 -9.24
N MET A 31 -23.75 11.75 -9.21
CA MET A 31 -24.25 12.87 -8.39
C MET A 31 -24.31 14.18 -9.16
N HIS A 32 -25.04 15.15 -8.61
CA HIS A 32 -25.13 16.48 -9.19
C HIS A 32 -23.86 17.30 -8.86
N PRO A 33 -23.31 18.11 -9.80
CA PRO A 33 -22.13 18.94 -9.54
C PRO A 33 -22.26 19.87 -8.32
N GLN A 34 -23.48 20.33 -8.01
CA GLN A 34 -23.73 21.15 -6.82
C GLN A 34 -23.54 20.37 -5.51
N THR A 35 -24.00 19.11 -5.46
CA THR A 35 -23.77 18.22 -4.31
C THR A 35 -22.29 18.00 -4.10
N LEU A 36 -21.56 17.80 -5.21
CA LEU A 36 -20.12 17.59 -5.17
C LEU A 36 -19.36 18.81 -4.62
N ARG A 37 -19.78 20.03 -4.99
CA ARG A 37 -19.26 21.28 -4.39
C ARG A 37 -19.55 21.38 -2.90
N THR A 38 -20.68 20.89 -2.44
CA THR A 38 -21.02 20.88 -1.02
C THR A 38 -20.15 19.90 -0.25
N TYR A 39 -19.95 18.69 -0.76
CA TYR A 39 -19.08 17.67 -0.13
C TYR A 39 -17.62 18.12 -0.03
N ASP A 40 -17.12 18.74 -1.09
CA ASP A 40 -15.79 19.33 -1.13
C ASP A 40 -15.63 20.50 -0.14
N ARG A 41 -16.61 21.41 -0.04
CA ARG A 41 -16.60 22.46 1.01
C ARG A 41 -16.63 21.89 2.42
N MET A 42 -17.27 20.74 2.60
CA MET A 42 -17.30 20.00 3.87
C MET A 42 -16.04 19.17 4.12
N GLY A 43 -15.06 19.17 3.21
CA GLY A 43 -13.80 18.44 3.38
C GLY A 43 -13.94 16.92 3.26
N LEU A 44 -14.98 16.41 2.61
CA LEU A 44 -15.15 14.95 2.40
C LEU A 44 -14.20 14.41 1.32
N VAL A 45 -13.76 15.27 0.41
CA VAL A 45 -12.77 14.98 -0.63
C VAL A 45 -11.93 16.23 -0.82
N SER A 46 -10.62 16.04 -1.02
CA SER A 46 -9.63 17.11 -1.15
C SER A 46 -9.11 17.17 -2.59
N PRO A 47 -9.83 17.81 -3.53
CA PRO A 47 -9.38 17.87 -4.92
C PRO A 47 -8.15 18.77 -5.04
N ARG A 48 -7.21 18.39 -5.91
CA ARG A 48 -6.06 19.25 -6.20
C ARG A 48 -6.53 20.49 -6.97
N ARG A 49 -6.21 21.68 -6.47
CA ARG A 49 -6.46 22.95 -7.18
C ARG A 49 -5.47 23.07 -8.34
N ALA A 50 -5.96 23.13 -9.58
CA ALA A 50 -5.12 23.45 -10.73
C ALA A 50 -5.01 24.97 -10.87
N ARG A 51 -3.80 25.49 -11.15
CA ARG A 51 -3.56 26.94 -11.37
C ARG A 51 -4.53 27.45 -12.45
N GLY A 52 -5.46 28.33 -12.06
CA GLY A 52 -6.41 28.99 -12.96
C GLY A 52 -7.51 28.13 -13.58
N ARG A 53 -7.53 26.80 -13.38
CA ARG A 53 -8.43 25.88 -14.12
C ARG A 53 -9.44 25.14 -13.23
N GLY A 54 -9.59 25.57 -11.98
CA GLY A 54 -10.53 25.00 -11.04
C GLY A 54 -10.04 23.71 -10.37
N ARG A 55 -10.99 22.96 -9.81
CA ARG A 55 -10.74 21.76 -8.99
C ARG A 55 -10.61 20.54 -9.91
N ARG A 56 -9.58 19.74 -9.68
CA ARG A 56 -9.39 18.46 -10.35
C ARG A 56 -9.45 17.31 -9.37
N TYR A 57 -10.18 16.29 -9.75
CA TYR A 57 -10.44 15.08 -8.99
C TYR A 57 -9.63 13.93 -9.60
N SER A 58 -9.08 13.08 -8.75
CA SER A 58 -8.43 11.85 -9.15
C SER A 58 -9.42 10.69 -9.26
N PRO A 59 -9.05 9.56 -9.90
CA PRO A 59 -9.81 8.33 -9.79
C PRO A 59 -10.12 7.91 -8.35
N ARG A 60 -9.17 8.10 -7.40
CA ARG A 60 -9.38 7.82 -5.97
C ARG A 60 -10.44 8.73 -5.37
N ASP A 61 -10.46 10.01 -5.72
CA ASP A 61 -11.49 10.95 -5.26
C ASP A 61 -12.88 10.51 -5.72
N VAL A 62 -13.03 10.11 -6.99
CA VAL A 62 -14.30 9.61 -7.53
C VAL A 62 -14.77 8.35 -6.79
N ALA A 63 -13.86 7.44 -6.44
CA ALA A 63 -14.19 6.27 -5.63
C ALA A 63 -14.67 6.66 -4.23
N LYS A 64 -13.98 7.59 -3.55
CA LYS A 64 -14.42 8.13 -2.25
C LYS A 64 -15.82 8.74 -2.34
N LEU A 65 -16.11 9.50 -3.39
CA LEU A 65 -17.43 10.13 -3.60
C LEU A 65 -18.56 9.12 -3.78
N ARG A 66 -18.30 8.02 -4.49
CA ARG A 66 -19.26 6.91 -4.63
C ARG A 66 -19.52 6.23 -3.28
N LEU A 67 -18.48 6.06 -2.46
CA LEU A 67 -18.61 5.50 -1.12
C LEU A 67 -19.44 6.43 -0.22
N VAL A 68 -19.14 7.73 -0.21
CA VAL A 68 -19.92 8.75 0.52
C VAL A 68 -21.39 8.69 0.12
N GLN A 69 -21.68 8.61 -1.18
CA GLN A 69 -23.06 8.51 -1.67
C GLN A 69 -23.77 7.26 -1.16
N ARG A 70 -23.10 6.10 -1.19
CA ARG A 70 -23.66 4.83 -0.71
C ARG A 70 -23.95 4.87 0.79
N LEU A 71 -22.96 5.27 1.60
CA LEU A 71 -23.11 5.39 3.05
C LEU A 71 -24.24 6.36 3.42
N SER A 72 -24.37 7.47 2.69
CA SER A 72 -25.40 8.47 2.95
C SER A 72 -26.80 8.03 2.52
N LYS A 73 -26.95 7.38 1.36
CA LYS A 73 -28.25 7.02 0.78
C LYS A 73 -28.78 5.67 1.26
N ASP A 74 -27.91 4.68 1.30
CA ASP A 74 -28.31 3.28 1.52
C ASP A 74 -28.25 2.93 3.02
N GLU A 75 -27.25 3.45 3.73
CA GLU A 75 -27.02 3.17 5.16
C GLU A 75 -27.48 4.30 6.09
N GLY A 76 -27.92 5.44 5.53
CA GLY A 76 -28.44 6.58 6.30
C GLY A 76 -27.40 7.27 7.19
N VAL A 77 -26.10 7.07 6.92
CA VAL A 77 -25.02 7.66 7.72
C VAL A 77 -24.96 9.16 7.50
N ASN A 78 -24.84 9.93 8.58
CA ASN A 78 -24.70 11.38 8.50
C ASN A 78 -23.34 11.78 7.89
N LEU A 79 -23.27 12.95 7.26
CA LEU A 79 -22.07 13.40 6.55
C LEU A 79 -20.88 13.62 7.49
N GLU A 80 -21.12 14.00 8.75
CA GLU A 80 -20.10 14.13 9.79
C GLU A 80 -19.44 12.78 10.12
N GLY A 81 -20.25 11.73 10.26
CA GLY A 81 -19.83 10.37 10.51
C GLY A 81 -19.08 9.80 9.32
N ILE A 82 -19.57 10.04 8.10
CA ILE A 82 -18.83 9.67 6.88
C ILE A 82 -17.47 10.38 6.85
N ARG A 83 -17.39 11.68 7.19
CA ARG A 83 -16.10 12.38 7.27
C ARG A 83 -15.17 11.72 8.27
N ARG A 84 -15.67 11.38 9.46
CA ARG A 84 -14.87 10.72 10.50
C ARG A 84 -14.38 9.35 10.04
N ILE A 85 -15.22 8.57 9.38
CA ILE A 85 -14.86 7.27 8.79
C ILE A 85 -13.73 7.44 7.77
N LEU A 86 -13.84 8.41 6.86
CA LEU A 86 -12.82 8.66 5.85
C LEU A 86 -11.49 9.13 6.47
N GLN A 87 -11.54 9.98 7.50
CA GLN A 87 -10.35 10.39 8.24
C GLN A 87 -9.67 9.20 8.93
N MET A 88 -10.44 8.32 9.56
CA MET A 88 -9.91 7.11 10.19
C MET A 88 -9.29 6.16 9.16
N GLN A 89 -9.89 6.04 7.97
CA GLN A 89 -9.31 5.25 6.89
C GLN A 89 -7.97 5.82 6.40
N GLU A 90 -7.86 7.14 6.27
CA GLU A 90 -6.61 7.80 5.91
C GLU A 90 -5.51 7.56 6.95
N GLN A 91 -5.84 7.68 8.24
CA GLN A 91 -4.91 7.34 9.33
C GLN A 91 -4.49 5.87 9.33
N ILE A 92 -5.41 4.94 9.01
CA ILE A 92 -5.09 3.52 8.91
C ILE A 92 -4.15 3.26 7.73
N ASP A 93 -4.38 3.91 6.59
CA ASP A 93 -3.52 3.81 5.41
C ASP A 93 -2.10 4.34 5.74
N GLU A 94 -2.00 5.52 6.37
CA GLU A 94 -0.72 6.11 6.82
C GLU A 94 0.03 5.18 7.79
N LEU A 95 -0.66 4.65 8.81
CA LEU A 95 -0.06 3.73 9.77
C LEU A 95 0.41 2.43 9.11
N ARG A 96 -0.29 1.95 8.09
CA ARG A 96 0.11 0.73 7.35
C ARG A 96 1.38 0.98 6.54
N GLU A 97 1.48 2.13 5.87
CA GLU A 97 2.69 2.53 5.14
C GLU A 97 3.89 2.68 6.10
N GLU A 98 3.68 3.25 7.29
CA GLU A 98 4.72 3.34 8.32
C GLU A 98 5.16 1.96 8.83
N VAL A 99 4.21 1.06 9.10
CA VAL A 99 4.51 -0.32 9.51
C VAL A 99 5.30 -1.06 8.43
N GLU A 100 4.93 -0.92 7.15
CA GLU A 100 5.66 -1.52 6.03
C GLU A 100 7.10 -1.00 5.97
N THR A 101 7.28 0.32 6.06
CA THR A 101 8.61 0.95 6.08
C THR A 101 9.48 0.44 7.23
N LEU A 102 8.93 0.38 8.45
CA LEU A 102 9.66 -0.11 9.63
C LEU A 102 9.99 -1.60 9.53
N GLN A 103 9.13 -2.40 8.88
CA GLN A 103 9.40 -3.81 8.63
C GLN A 103 10.56 -3.99 7.65
N GLU A 104 10.61 -3.21 6.58
CA GLU A 104 11.73 -3.20 5.63
C GLU A 104 13.06 -2.81 6.30
N GLU A 105 13.04 -1.78 7.16
CA GLU A 105 14.22 -1.38 7.93
C GLU A 105 14.70 -2.48 8.89
N LEU A 106 13.78 -3.15 9.58
CA LEU A 106 14.07 -4.27 10.47
C LEU A 106 14.69 -5.45 9.71
N ASP A 107 14.17 -5.77 8.54
CA ASP A 107 14.68 -6.85 7.71
C ASP A 107 16.07 -6.52 7.16
N HIS A 108 16.29 -5.27 6.72
CA HIS A 108 17.63 -4.80 6.35
C HIS A 108 18.64 -4.84 7.51
N ALA A 109 18.22 -4.43 8.71
CA ALA A 109 19.08 -4.49 9.90
C ALA A 109 19.39 -5.94 10.30
N ARG A 110 18.42 -6.85 10.19
CA ARG A 110 18.61 -8.29 10.42
C ARG A 110 19.58 -8.89 9.42
N ASP A 111 19.46 -8.58 8.14
CA ASP A 111 20.36 -9.06 7.10
C ASP A 111 21.81 -8.58 7.31
N GLN A 112 21.99 -7.35 7.81
CA GLN A 112 23.31 -6.83 8.19
C GLN A 112 23.85 -7.45 9.49
N ALA A 113 22.96 -7.82 10.43
CA ALA A 113 23.33 -8.43 11.70
C ALA A 113 23.59 -9.95 11.61
N VAL A 114 23.12 -10.63 10.56
CA VAL A 114 23.55 -12.01 10.26
C VAL A 114 25.00 -11.93 9.78
N PRO A 115 25.98 -12.44 10.55
CA PRO A 115 27.36 -12.36 10.14
C PRO A 115 27.52 -13.18 8.86
N SER A 116 27.79 -12.49 7.74
CA SER A 116 28.17 -13.10 6.47
C SER A 116 29.57 -13.73 6.52
N ASP A 117 30.23 -13.67 7.68
CA ASP A 117 31.56 -14.20 7.89
C ASP A 117 31.50 -15.59 8.57
N PRO A 118 31.90 -16.67 7.87
CA PRO A 118 32.00 -18.02 8.43
C PRO A 118 33.03 -18.14 9.58
N GLY A 119 33.75 -17.06 9.92
CA GLY A 119 34.63 -16.95 11.07
C GLY A 119 34.00 -16.39 12.34
N VAL A 120 32.79 -15.83 12.30
CA VAL A 120 32.23 -15.11 13.45
C VAL A 120 31.81 -16.06 14.56
N ARG A 121 32.52 -15.95 15.68
CA ARG A 121 32.22 -16.64 16.94
C ARG A 121 31.15 -15.83 17.66
N PHE A 122 30.02 -16.46 17.96
CA PHE A 122 29.00 -15.85 18.81
C PHE A 122 29.02 -16.51 20.19
N PHE A 123 28.74 -15.71 21.20
CA PHE A 123 28.71 -16.12 22.60
C PHE A 123 27.25 -16.29 23.02
N THR A 124 26.92 -17.45 23.56
CA THR A 124 25.60 -17.70 24.17
C THR A 124 25.77 -17.75 25.68
N VAL A 125 24.94 -17.03 26.42
CA VAL A 125 24.89 -17.10 27.89
C VAL A 125 23.83 -18.13 28.28
N GLY A 126 24.23 -19.19 28.99
CA GLY A 126 23.32 -20.14 29.62
C GLY A 126 23.47 -20.13 31.14
N GLU A 127 22.59 -20.84 31.85
CA GLU A 127 22.62 -20.94 33.32
C GLU A 127 23.96 -21.49 33.86
N ASP A 128 24.69 -22.25 33.04
CA ASP A 128 26.00 -22.85 33.39
C ASP A 128 27.21 -22.01 32.93
N GLY A 129 27.00 -20.78 32.44
CA GLY A 129 28.05 -19.87 31.97
C GLY A 129 28.04 -19.59 30.45
N VAL A 130 29.13 -18.97 29.96
CA VAL A 130 29.24 -18.50 28.57
C VAL A 130 29.81 -19.60 27.67
N ARG A 131 29.09 -19.97 26.61
CA ARG A 131 29.55 -20.91 25.58
C ARG A 131 29.86 -20.19 24.27
N ILE A 132 30.92 -20.63 23.58
CA ILE A 132 31.32 -20.12 22.26
C ILE A 132 30.85 -21.11 21.19
N ALA A 133 30.00 -20.66 20.27
CA ALA A 133 29.57 -21.45 19.12
C ALA A 133 30.08 -20.80 17.82
N ARG A 134 30.45 -21.65 16.85
CA ARG A 134 30.83 -21.23 15.50
C ARG A 134 29.69 -21.59 14.56
N TRP A 135 29.23 -20.64 13.75
CA TRP A 135 28.30 -20.95 12.66
C TRP A 135 28.95 -21.97 11.70
N ARG A 136 28.33 -23.15 11.56
CA ARG A 136 28.71 -24.15 10.54
C ARG A 136 27.56 -24.29 9.56
N GLN A 137 27.80 -23.89 8.33
CA GLN A 137 26.82 -23.87 7.25
C GLN A 137 26.55 -25.30 6.71
N GLU A 138 25.65 -26.06 7.35
CA GLU A 138 25.12 -27.29 6.77
C GLU A 138 23.98 -26.95 5.80
N ARG A 139 24.34 -26.56 4.58
CA ARG A 139 23.39 -26.52 3.46
C ARG A 139 22.88 -27.93 3.18
N ARG A 140 21.61 -28.16 3.53
CA ARG A 140 20.74 -29.18 2.94
C ARG A 140 20.89 -29.21 1.41
N LEU A 141 21.60 -30.23 0.92
CA LEU A 141 21.35 -30.81 -0.41
C LEU A 141 21.13 -32.31 -0.23
N ARG A 142 20.01 -32.70 0.40
CA ARG A 142 19.46 -34.05 0.18
C ARG A 142 18.73 -34.02 -1.17
N LYS A 143 19.50 -34.16 -2.26
CA LYS A 143 18.98 -34.69 -3.52
C LYS A 143 18.80 -36.20 -3.34
N ARG A 144 17.56 -36.66 -3.58
CA ARG A 144 17.05 -38.00 -3.97
C ARG A 144 17.97 -39.22 -3.69
N PRO A 145 17.51 -40.25 -2.94
CA PRO A 145 18.25 -41.50 -2.83
C PRO A 145 18.33 -42.20 -4.22
N PRO A 146 19.50 -42.70 -4.66
CA PRO A 146 19.59 -43.64 -5.77
C PRO A 146 19.03 -45.01 -5.37
N GLU A 147 18.39 -45.66 -6.34
CA GLU A 147 17.74 -46.97 -6.27
C GLU A 147 18.75 -48.09 -5.94
N LEU A 148 18.30 -49.12 -5.20
CA LEU A 148 19.08 -50.33 -4.94
C LEU A 148 18.75 -51.39 -6.02
N PRO A 149 19.73 -51.92 -6.76
CA PRO A 149 19.64 -53.25 -7.33
C PRO A 149 20.51 -54.25 -6.53
N GLY A 150 19.94 -55.42 -6.24
CA GLY A 150 20.64 -56.65 -5.83
C GLY A 150 20.40 -57.05 -4.39
#